data_AF-A0A8G0PJQ6-F1
#
_entry.id   AF-A0A8G0PJQ6-F1
#
_cell.length_a   1.000
_cell.length_b   1.000
_cell.length_c   1.000
_cell.angle_alpha   90.00
_cell.angle_beta   90.00
_cell.angle_gamma   90.00
#
_symmetry.space_group_name_H-M   'P 1'
#
loop_
_entity.id
_entity.type
_entity.pdbx_description
1 polymer ?
#
loop_
_entity_poly.entity_id
_entity_poly.type
_entity_poly.pdbx_seq_one_letter_code
_entity_poly.pdbx_strand_id
1 'polypeptide(L)'
;MKETFLSNRERIAQNDFSGMAELHSLSSGLKSLCTDLAATGIETCRRAMGGHGYGGYSGLVQLNADYLSKPTVEGDNWMITQQVARYLMKVAKRVTEKHGIKQETRAEKLLEKYQLPHNGTDFNILKDHSALADAFEHRAARMTFQIYAERVKQGRSENEMLIKMHQLSHAYSYSILVRNFYDQITNLQNFGQETINVMWDLYTLFALFTMQKNALEFIQTETVSLDQLNVVPDRIFELMRRIRPHAVRLVDVWALPDYLLDSSLGRYDGRVYEDMFHRAHDLNPLNRITVNPDYKNPELVLGSGDGNAILAKL
;
A
#
# COMPACT_ATOMS: atom_id res chain seq x y z
N MET A 1 7.13 6.32 -13.47
CA MET A 1 6.79 5.04 -14.17
C MET A 1 6.36 5.24 -15.62
N LYS A 2 5.37 6.09 -15.93
CA LYS A 2 4.83 6.29 -17.28
C LYS A 2 5.90 6.49 -18.36
N GLU A 3 6.87 7.37 -18.11
CA GLU A 3 8.01 7.63 -18.99
C GLU A 3 8.87 6.38 -19.23
N THR A 4 9.20 5.64 -18.16
CA THR A 4 9.96 4.38 -18.24
C THR A 4 9.25 3.37 -19.14
N PHE A 5 7.92 3.23 -19.01
CA PHE A 5 7.11 2.34 -19.85
C PHE A 5 7.08 2.79 -21.32
N LEU A 6 6.84 4.08 -21.58
CA LEU A 6 6.79 4.62 -22.94
C LEU A 6 8.14 4.50 -23.65
N SER A 7 9.24 4.91 -23.00
CA SER A 7 10.59 4.80 -23.54
C SER A 7 11.00 3.35 -23.81
N ASN A 8 10.62 2.41 -22.93
CA ASN A 8 10.85 0.99 -23.19
C ASN A 8 10.03 0.46 -24.37
N ARG A 9 8.77 0.88 -24.53
CA ARG A 9 7.95 0.48 -25.67
C ARG A 9 8.54 0.97 -27.00
N GLU A 10 9.12 2.17 -27.00
CA GLU A 10 9.86 2.73 -28.16
C GLU A 10 11.15 1.95 -28.45
N ARG A 11 11.94 1.60 -27.42
CA ARG A 11 13.14 0.74 -27.56
C ARG A 11 12.79 -0.65 -28.10
N ILE A 12 11.74 -1.28 -27.59
CA ILE A 12 11.26 -2.60 -28.05
C ILE A 12 10.87 -2.55 -29.53
N ALA A 13 10.23 -1.47 -30.00
CA ALA A 13 9.92 -1.28 -31.42
C ALA A 13 11.17 -1.15 -32.32
N GLN A 14 12.34 -0.85 -31.73
CA GLN A 14 13.65 -0.80 -32.38
C GLN A 14 14.48 -2.09 -32.16
N ASN A 15 13.88 -3.15 -31.62
CA ASN A 15 14.54 -4.38 -31.16
C ASN A 15 15.57 -4.20 -30.03
N ASP A 16 15.52 -3.07 -29.30
CA ASP A 16 16.28 -2.89 -28.06
C ASP A 16 15.47 -3.37 -26.85
N PHE A 17 15.93 -4.45 -26.23
CA PHE A 17 15.33 -5.05 -25.04
C PHE A 17 16.06 -4.70 -23.73
N SER A 18 17.05 -3.79 -23.77
CA SER A 18 17.90 -3.39 -22.63
C SER A 18 17.12 -3.07 -21.35
N GLY A 19 16.04 -2.30 -21.48
CA GLY A 19 15.22 -1.86 -20.35
C GLY A 19 14.16 -2.85 -19.87
N MET A 20 13.93 -3.99 -20.56
CA MET A 20 12.91 -4.97 -20.13
C MET A 20 13.18 -5.51 -18.71
N ALA A 21 14.47 -5.67 -18.35
CA ALA A 21 14.85 -6.10 -17.01
C ALA A 21 14.49 -5.06 -15.93
N GLU A 22 14.55 -3.76 -16.26
CA GLU A 22 14.07 -2.71 -15.36
C GLU A 22 12.55 -2.72 -15.24
N LEU A 23 11.82 -2.74 -16.37
CA LEU A 23 10.35 -2.78 -16.34
C LEU A 23 9.82 -3.98 -15.55
N HIS A 24 10.39 -5.16 -15.75
CA HIS A 24 10.01 -6.37 -15.02
C HIS A 24 10.21 -6.19 -13.51
N SER A 25 11.35 -5.63 -13.10
CA SER A 25 11.70 -5.37 -11.70
C SER A 25 10.78 -4.31 -11.07
N LEU A 26 10.51 -3.21 -11.78
CA LEU A 26 9.58 -2.16 -11.34
C LEU A 26 8.15 -2.71 -11.19
N SER A 27 7.68 -3.47 -12.17
CA SER A 27 6.34 -4.06 -12.17
C SER A 27 6.18 -5.08 -11.03
N SER A 28 7.14 -6.01 -10.88
CA SER A 28 7.11 -7.02 -9.81
C SER A 28 7.11 -6.39 -8.42
N GLY A 29 7.97 -5.39 -8.20
CA GLY A 29 8.08 -4.72 -6.91
C GLY A 29 6.84 -3.91 -6.54
N LEU A 30 6.23 -3.23 -7.51
CA LEU A 30 5.04 -2.41 -7.28
C LEU A 30 3.76 -3.25 -7.24
N LYS A 31 3.68 -4.37 -7.99
CA LYS A 31 2.61 -5.37 -7.81
C LYS A 31 2.61 -5.88 -6.38
N SER A 32 3.77 -6.27 -5.85
CA SER A 32 3.87 -6.73 -4.45
C SER A 32 3.40 -5.65 -3.47
N LEU A 33 4.08 -4.50 -3.49
CA LEU A 33 3.83 -3.44 -2.52
C LEU A 33 2.39 -2.92 -2.57
N CYS A 34 1.86 -2.62 -3.75
CA CYS A 34 0.53 -2.02 -3.88
C CYS A 34 -0.60 -3.01 -3.54
N THR A 35 -0.43 -4.31 -3.83
CA THR A 35 -1.44 -5.32 -3.46
C THR A 35 -1.45 -5.58 -1.95
N ASP A 36 -0.28 -5.62 -1.29
CA ASP A 36 -0.20 -5.72 0.18
C ASP A 36 -0.80 -4.48 0.87
N LEU A 37 -0.50 -3.28 0.36
CA LEU A 37 -1.05 -2.02 0.88
C LEU A 37 -2.57 -1.97 0.74
N ALA A 38 -3.11 -2.34 -0.42
CA ALA A 38 -4.55 -2.33 -0.66
C ALA A 38 -5.29 -3.40 0.17
N ALA A 39 -4.80 -4.64 0.22
CA ALA A 39 -5.39 -5.70 1.05
C ALA A 39 -5.40 -5.31 2.54
N THR A 40 -4.28 -4.79 3.04
CA THR A 40 -4.18 -4.28 4.42
C THR A 40 -5.12 -3.08 4.64
N GLY A 41 -5.21 -2.18 3.66
CA GLY A 41 -6.07 -0.99 3.70
C GLY A 41 -7.55 -1.32 3.79
N ILE A 42 -8.05 -2.22 2.91
CA ILE A 42 -9.44 -2.68 2.90
C ILE A 42 -9.84 -3.25 4.27
N GLU A 43 -9.04 -4.17 4.82
CA GLU A 43 -9.30 -4.77 6.14
C GLU A 43 -9.10 -3.78 7.30
N THR A 44 -8.32 -2.73 7.12
CA THR A 44 -8.22 -1.63 8.11
C THR A 44 -9.46 -0.75 8.09
N CYS A 45 -9.95 -0.35 6.91
CA CYS A 45 -11.21 0.37 6.75
C CYS A 45 -12.40 -0.45 7.28
N ARG A 46 -12.42 -1.76 7.01
CA ARG A 46 -13.45 -2.67 7.53
C ARG A 46 -13.51 -2.66 9.06
N ARG A 47 -12.35 -2.74 9.73
CA ARG A 47 -12.25 -2.67 11.19
C ARG A 47 -12.56 -1.29 11.77
N ALA A 48 -12.27 -0.21 11.04
CA ALA A 48 -12.59 1.15 11.46
C ALA A 48 -14.10 1.43 11.58
N MET A 49 -14.94 0.65 10.88
CA MET A 49 -16.41 0.73 10.96
C MET A 49 -17.01 -0.09 12.13
N GLY A 50 -16.17 -0.64 13.02
CA GLY A 50 -16.62 -1.42 14.18
C GLY A 50 -17.43 -2.66 13.81
N GLY A 51 -18.42 -2.99 14.64
CA GLY A 51 -19.28 -4.17 14.42
C GLY A 51 -20.08 -4.13 13.11
N HIS A 52 -20.51 -2.95 12.67
CA HIS A 52 -21.24 -2.79 11.40
C HIS A 52 -20.37 -3.12 10.18
N GLY A 53 -19.05 -2.95 10.27
CA GLY A 53 -18.10 -3.39 9.25
C GLY A 53 -17.97 -4.92 9.11
N TYR A 54 -18.67 -5.72 9.92
CA TYR A 54 -18.81 -7.16 9.70
C TYR A 54 -20.10 -7.52 8.94
N GLY A 55 -21.07 -6.61 8.83
CA GLY A 55 -22.29 -6.84 8.07
C GLY A 55 -22.02 -6.92 6.57
N GLY A 56 -22.72 -7.81 5.85
CA GLY A 56 -22.63 -7.90 4.38
C GLY A 56 -22.98 -6.58 3.69
N TYR A 57 -23.87 -5.78 4.29
CA TYR A 57 -24.24 -4.43 3.87
C TYR A 57 -23.11 -3.38 3.97
N SER A 58 -21.93 -3.74 4.49
CA SER A 58 -20.80 -2.82 4.61
C SER A 58 -20.02 -2.61 3.29
N GLY A 59 -20.24 -3.45 2.28
CA GLY A 59 -19.46 -3.51 1.02
C GLY A 59 -18.03 -4.07 1.19
N LEU A 60 -17.35 -3.74 2.31
CA LEU A 60 -15.96 -4.11 2.53
C LEU A 60 -15.71 -5.60 2.83
N VAL A 61 -16.71 -6.36 3.28
CA VAL A 61 -16.57 -7.81 3.48
C VAL A 61 -16.35 -8.52 2.14
N GLN A 62 -17.21 -8.24 1.14
CA GLN A 62 -17.09 -8.82 -0.20
C GLN A 62 -15.84 -8.30 -0.93
N LEU A 63 -15.60 -6.97 -0.87
CA LEU A 63 -14.40 -6.37 -1.47
C LEU A 63 -13.10 -6.99 -0.93
N ASN A 64 -13.03 -7.31 0.37
CA ASN A 64 -11.87 -7.99 0.94
C ASN A 64 -11.72 -9.41 0.36
N ALA A 65 -12.80 -10.19 0.32
CA ALA A 65 -12.78 -11.54 -0.26
C ALA A 65 -12.31 -11.56 -1.73
N ASP A 66 -12.79 -10.61 -2.54
CA ASP A 66 -12.41 -10.48 -3.96
C ASP A 66 -10.93 -10.04 -4.12
N TYR A 67 -10.49 -9.10 -3.27
CA TYR A 67 -9.15 -8.51 -3.38
C TYR A 67 -8.03 -9.41 -2.81
N LEU A 68 -8.31 -10.29 -1.84
CA LEU A 68 -7.30 -11.17 -1.22
C LEU A 68 -6.63 -12.15 -2.20
N SER A 69 -7.16 -12.30 -3.42
CA SER A 69 -6.48 -12.99 -4.53
C SER A 69 -5.21 -12.27 -5.02
N LYS A 70 -5.18 -10.93 -4.96
CA LYS A 70 -4.18 -10.09 -5.65
C LYS A 70 -2.74 -10.21 -5.10
N PRO A 71 -2.49 -10.39 -3.79
CA PRO A 71 -1.16 -10.72 -3.29
C PRO A 71 -0.59 -12.04 -3.85
N THR A 72 -1.43 -12.98 -4.26
CA THR A 72 -1.02 -14.33 -4.68
C THR A 72 -0.95 -14.53 -6.19
N VAL A 73 -1.94 -14.03 -6.95
CA VAL A 73 -1.97 -14.20 -8.41
C VAL A 73 -0.89 -13.37 -9.11
N GLU A 74 -0.55 -13.77 -10.34
CA GLU A 74 0.53 -13.16 -11.15
C GLU A 74 1.93 -13.23 -10.50
N GLY A 75 2.06 -14.09 -9.49
CA GLY A 75 3.27 -14.33 -8.71
C GLY A 75 3.09 -13.84 -7.27
N ASP A 76 3.31 -14.75 -6.32
CA ASP A 76 3.26 -14.47 -4.89
C ASP A 76 4.22 -13.33 -4.48
N ASN A 77 3.77 -12.47 -3.57
CA ASN A 77 4.50 -11.28 -3.13
C ASN A 77 5.87 -11.58 -2.50
N TRP A 78 6.02 -12.68 -1.75
CA TRP A 78 7.34 -13.11 -1.22
C TRP A 78 8.25 -13.74 -2.28
N MET A 79 7.68 -14.33 -3.33
CA MET A 79 8.42 -14.89 -4.46
C MET A 79 8.94 -13.78 -5.40
N ILE A 80 8.06 -12.86 -5.83
CA ILE A 80 8.41 -11.86 -6.86
C ILE A 80 9.37 -10.78 -6.36
N THR A 81 9.30 -10.42 -5.07
CA THR A 81 10.22 -9.45 -4.45
C THR A 81 11.68 -9.90 -4.49
N GLN A 82 11.94 -11.21 -4.53
CA GLN A 82 13.29 -11.75 -4.75
C GLN A 82 13.84 -11.38 -6.14
N GLN A 83 13.00 -11.31 -7.17
CA GLN A 83 13.40 -10.98 -8.54
C GLN A 83 13.87 -9.51 -8.61
N VAL A 84 13.20 -8.63 -7.87
CA VAL A 84 13.56 -7.22 -7.71
C VAL A 84 14.92 -7.09 -7.03
N ALA A 85 15.13 -7.77 -5.89
CA ALA A 85 16.40 -7.74 -5.17
C ALA A 85 17.56 -8.34 -6.01
N ARG A 86 17.33 -9.42 -6.76
CA ARG A 86 18.30 -9.98 -7.73
C ARG A 86 18.68 -8.96 -8.81
N TYR A 87 17.70 -8.22 -9.34
CA TYR A 87 17.96 -7.14 -10.29
C TYR A 87 18.79 -6.02 -9.67
N LEU A 88 18.40 -5.51 -8.49
CA LEU A 88 19.13 -4.44 -7.80
C LEU A 88 20.58 -4.84 -7.45
N MET A 89 20.81 -6.08 -6.99
CA MET A 89 22.18 -6.59 -6.77
C MET A 89 23.00 -6.67 -8.08
N LYS A 90 22.39 -7.02 -9.21
CA LYS A 90 23.07 -6.97 -10.53
C LYS A 90 23.42 -5.54 -10.93
N VAL A 91 22.54 -4.57 -10.66
CA VAL A 91 22.83 -3.15 -10.92
C VAL A 91 23.95 -2.64 -10.02
N ALA A 92 23.90 -2.94 -8.71
CA ALA A 92 24.97 -2.58 -7.76
C ALA A 92 26.32 -3.16 -8.18
N LYS A 93 26.35 -4.41 -8.67
CA LYS A 93 27.54 -5.02 -9.26
C LYS A 93 28.07 -4.18 -10.43
N ARG A 94 27.21 -3.83 -11.40
CA ARG A 94 27.59 -3.01 -12.57
C ARG A 94 28.18 -1.65 -12.16
N VAL A 95 27.50 -0.93 -11.27
CA VAL A 95 27.92 0.40 -10.76
C VAL A 95 29.21 0.34 -9.93
N THR A 96 29.47 -0.77 -9.23
CA THR A 96 30.71 -0.97 -8.47
C THR A 96 31.89 -1.35 -9.37
N GLU A 97 31.67 -2.18 -10.40
CA GLU A 97 32.73 -2.74 -11.24
C GLU A 97 33.10 -1.87 -12.46
N LYS A 98 32.20 -1.01 -12.94
CA LYS A 98 32.44 -0.16 -14.12
C LYS A 98 32.24 1.31 -13.79
N HIS A 99 33.34 2.06 -13.78
CA HIS A 99 33.29 3.52 -13.73
C HIS A 99 32.82 4.04 -15.11
N GLY A 100 31.72 4.80 -15.14
CA GLY A 100 31.24 5.48 -16.36
C GLY A 100 30.32 4.66 -17.27
N ILE A 101 29.38 3.87 -16.72
CA ILE A 101 28.26 3.34 -17.51
C ILE A 101 27.39 4.52 -17.99
N LYS A 102 26.85 4.44 -19.22
CA LYS A 102 25.78 5.37 -19.64
C LYS A 102 24.53 5.07 -18.81
N GLN A 103 24.04 6.05 -18.06
CA GLN A 103 22.86 5.95 -17.21
C GLN A 103 21.58 5.64 -18.01
N GLU A 104 21.30 4.36 -18.24
CA GLU A 104 20.17 3.91 -19.05
C GLU A 104 18.90 3.65 -18.24
N THR A 105 19.04 3.27 -16.96
CA THR A 105 17.92 2.90 -16.06
C THR A 105 17.80 3.82 -14.85
N ARG A 106 16.60 3.90 -14.23
CA ARG A 106 16.39 4.61 -12.95
C ARG A 106 17.19 3.96 -11.83
N ALA A 107 17.28 2.63 -11.81
CA ALA A 107 18.06 1.92 -10.79
C ALA A 107 19.55 2.27 -10.84
N GLU A 108 20.15 2.41 -12.02
CA GLU A 108 21.55 2.85 -12.16
C GLU A 108 21.74 4.28 -11.66
N LYS A 109 20.90 5.21 -12.12
CA LYS A 109 20.91 6.61 -11.65
C LYS A 109 20.81 6.73 -10.13
N LEU A 110 19.95 5.92 -9.53
CA LEU A 110 19.76 5.86 -8.07
C LEU A 110 21.02 5.37 -7.34
N LEU A 111 21.61 4.26 -7.78
CA LEU A 111 22.77 3.67 -7.11
C LEU A 111 24.05 4.47 -7.33
N GLU A 112 24.21 5.11 -8.50
CA GLU A 112 25.32 6.05 -8.75
C GLU A 112 25.20 7.31 -7.89
N LYS A 113 24.01 7.92 -7.79
CA LYS A 113 23.76 9.13 -6.96
C LYS A 113 24.17 8.95 -5.50
N TYR A 114 24.04 7.73 -4.97
CA TYR A 114 24.32 7.41 -3.56
C TYR A 114 25.44 6.38 -3.38
N GLN A 115 26.40 6.36 -4.32
CA GLN A 115 27.63 5.58 -4.18
C GLN A 115 28.54 6.20 -3.11
N LEU A 116 29.07 5.36 -2.21
CA LEU A 116 29.98 5.77 -1.13
C LEU A 116 31.25 6.49 -1.66
N PRO A 117 31.87 7.42 -0.89
CA PRO A 117 31.66 7.66 0.54
C PRO A 117 30.90 8.95 0.89
N HIS A 118 30.42 9.72 -0.09
CA HIS A 118 29.85 11.05 0.14
C HIS A 118 28.32 11.08 -0.01
N ASN A 119 27.62 11.16 1.12
CA ASN A 119 27.03 12.43 1.55
C ASN A 119 26.58 12.31 3.02
N GLY A 120 26.61 13.43 3.76
CA GLY A 120 26.05 13.48 5.11
C GLY A 120 24.53 13.31 5.07
N THR A 121 24.01 12.48 5.97
CA THR A 121 22.69 11.85 5.86
C THR A 121 21.66 12.38 6.87
N ASP A 122 21.67 13.68 7.16
CA ASP A 122 20.63 14.33 7.96
C ASP A 122 19.68 15.10 7.04
N PHE A 123 18.95 14.37 6.19
CA PHE A 123 17.90 14.92 5.35
C PHE A 123 16.85 15.60 6.24
N ASN A 124 16.48 16.87 5.96
CA ASN A 124 15.51 17.60 6.76
C ASN A 124 14.06 17.20 6.40
N ILE A 125 13.69 15.97 6.79
CA ILE A 125 12.44 15.30 6.45
C ILE A 125 11.19 16.03 6.99
N LEU A 126 11.36 16.92 7.97
CA LEU A 126 10.27 17.65 8.62
C LEU A 126 9.86 18.93 7.87
N LYS A 127 10.76 19.50 7.05
CA LYS A 127 10.57 20.80 6.38
C LYS A 127 10.68 20.76 4.87
N ASP A 128 11.45 19.83 4.30
CA ASP A 128 11.69 19.76 2.86
C ASP A 128 11.11 18.47 2.26
N HIS A 129 10.16 18.64 1.35
CA HIS A 129 9.54 17.54 0.61
C HIS A 129 10.51 16.84 -0.35
N SER A 130 11.52 17.53 -0.91
CA SER A 130 12.55 16.87 -1.72
C SER A 130 13.44 16.01 -0.85
N ALA A 131 13.94 16.55 0.26
CA ALA A 131 14.74 15.80 1.23
C ALA A 131 14.02 14.53 1.73
N LEU A 132 12.70 14.58 1.90
CA LEU A 132 11.88 13.41 2.24
C LEU A 132 11.88 12.35 1.12
N ALA A 133 11.73 12.75 -0.16
CA ALA A 133 11.87 11.82 -1.28
C ALA A 133 13.30 11.28 -1.44
N ASP A 134 14.31 12.13 -1.26
CA ASP A 134 15.73 11.78 -1.32
C ASP A 134 16.11 10.78 -0.21
N ALA A 135 15.57 10.92 1.00
CA ALA A 135 15.73 9.96 2.09
C ALA A 135 15.22 8.56 1.71
N PHE A 136 14.02 8.46 1.14
CA PHE A 136 13.47 7.17 0.69
C PHE A 136 14.34 6.49 -0.39
N GLU A 137 14.88 7.28 -1.30
CA GLU A 137 15.81 6.83 -2.34
C GLU A 137 17.18 6.41 -1.77
N HIS A 138 17.74 7.22 -0.87
CA HIS A 138 19.00 6.92 -0.18
C HIS A 138 18.90 5.61 0.61
N ARG A 139 17.83 5.41 1.40
CA ARG A 139 17.57 4.13 2.11
C ARG A 139 17.63 2.94 1.15
N ALA A 140 16.91 3.00 0.02
CA ALA A 140 16.88 1.92 -0.95
C ALA A 140 18.26 1.64 -1.58
N ALA A 141 19.03 2.68 -1.88
CA ALA A 141 20.39 2.55 -2.40
C ALA A 141 21.34 1.92 -1.37
N ARG A 142 21.34 2.41 -0.13
CA ARG A 142 22.16 1.90 0.98
C ARG A 142 21.86 0.43 1.28
N MET A 143 20.58 0.06 1.39
CA MET A 143 20.16 -1.34 1.57
C MET A 143 20.64 -2.23 0.40
N THR A 144 20.58 -1.72 -0.83
CA THR A 144 21.09 -2.46 -2.00
C THR A 144 22.59 -2.76 -1.86
N PHE A 145 23.40 -1.74 -1.54
CA PHE A 145 24.85 -1.91 -1.38
C PHE A 145 25.22 -2.78 -0.17
N GLN A 146 24.47 -2.69 0.94
CA GLN A 146 24.63 -3.56 2.12
C GLN A 146 24.39 -5.03 1.75
N ILE A 147 23.25 -5.34 1.11
CA ILE A 147 22.90 -6.72 0.72
C ILE A 147 23.86 -7.25 -0.35
N TYR A 148 24.26 -6.42 -1.32
CA TYR A 148 25.29 -6.77 -2.31
C TYR A 148 26.64 -7.09 -1.64
N ALA A 149 27.07 -6.31 -0.65
CA ALA A 149 28.29 -6.57 0.11
C ALA A 149 28.20 -7.85 0.96
N GLU A 150 27.06 -8.12 1.62
CA GLU A 150 26.83 -9.39 2.31
C GLU A 150 26.91 -10.59 1.35
N ARG A 151 26.30 -10.48 0.17
CA ARG A 151 26.30 -11.56 -0.82
C ARG A 151 27.68 -11.83 -1.43
N VAL A 152 28.42 -10.78 -1.78
CA VAL A 152 29.70 -10.89 -2.51
C VAL A 152 30.90 -11.02 -1.57
N LYS A 153 30.97 -10.24 -0.49
CA LYS A 153 32.15 -10.22 0.41
C LYS A 153 32.04 -11.22 1.55
N GLN A 154 30.84 -11.45 2.09
CA GLN A 154 30.62 -12.39 3.20
C GLN A 154 30.18 -13.78 2.72
N GLY A 155 29.96 -13.97 1.41
CA GLY A 155 29.60 -15.26 0.82
C GLY A 155 28.24 -15.82 1.23
N ARG A 156 27.37 -15.02 1.88
CA ARG A 156 26.08 -15.47 2.39
C ARG A 156 25.23 -16.11 1.30
N SER A 157 24.51 -17.17 1.63
CA SER A 157 23.60 -17.81 0.70
C SER A 157 22.39 -16.92 0.42
N GLU A 158 21.72 -17.15 -0.71
CA GLU A 158 20.54 -16.36 -1.06
C GLU A 158 19.36 -16.66 -0.13
N ASN A 159 19.24 -17.90 0.34
CA ASN A 159 18.18 -18.36 1.24
C ASN A 159 18.23 -17.64 2.60
N GLU A 160 19.43 -17.39 3.14
CA GLU A 160 19.63 -16.63 4.38
C GLU A 160 19.24 -15.15 4.25
N MET A 161 19.15 -14.62 3.03
CA MET A 161 18.87 -13.21 2.75
C MET A 161 17.42 -12.95 2.30
N LEU A 162 16.55 -13.97 2.17
CA LEU A 162 15.20 -13.81 1.60
C LEU A 162 14.38 -12.70 2.28
N ILE A 163 14.45 -12.59 3.61
CA ILE A 163 13.79 -11.53 4.38
C ILE A 163 14.33 -10.14 3.99
N LYS A 164 15.66 -10.00 3.91
CA LYS A 164 16.32 -8.75 3.49
C LYS A 164 16.03 -8.40 2.04
N MET A 165 15.91 -9.39 1.16
CA MET A 165 15.55 -9.22 -0.24
C MET A 165 14.11 -8.72 -0.39
N HIS A 166 13.17 -9.26 0.40
CA HIS A 166 11.79 -8.76 0.47
C HIS A 166 11.74 -7.30 0.99
N GLN A 167 12.42 -7.01 2.10
CA GLN A 167 12.55 -5.65 2.65
C GLN A 167 13.16 -4.67 1.65
N LEU A 168 14.24 -5.05 0.95
CA LEU A 168 14.87 -4.24 -0.10
C LEU A 168 13.89 -3.94 -1.25
N SER A 169 13.15 -4.94 -1.71
CA SER A 169 12.15 -4.75 -2.75
C SER A 169 11.08 -3.74 -2.33
N HIS A 170 10.57 -3.85 -1.09
CA HIS A 170 9.60 -2.88 -0.56
C HIS A 170 10.24 -1.49 -0.40
N ALA A 171 11.47 -1.38 0.09
CA ALA A 171 12.18 -0.10 0.23
C ALA A 171 12.37 0.60 -1.12
N TYR A 172 12.76 -0.14 -2.16
CA TYR A 172 12.87 0.37 -3.54
C TYR A 172 11.50 0.78 -4.11
N SER A 173 10.48 -0.06 -3.99
CA SER A 173 9.10 0.24 -4.43
C SER A 173 8.53 1.48 -3.73
N TYR A 174 8.72 1.64 -2.42
CA TYR A 174 8.34 2.86 -1.71
C TYR A 174 9.10 4.08 -2.22
N SER A 175 10.41 3.99 -2.52
CA SER A 175 11.15 5.10 -3.12
C SER A 175 10.54 5.57 -4.44
N ILE A 176 9.99 4.63 -5.23
CA ILE A 176 9.32 4.92 -6.50
C ILE A 176 7.97 5.58 -6.25
N LEU A 177 7.16 5.10 -5.30
CA LEU A 177 5.88 5.72 -4.96
C LEU A 177 6.07 7.15 -4.43
N VAL A 178 6.96 7.35 -3.46
CA VAL A 178 7.25 8.66 -2.86
C VAL A 178 7.81 9.62 -3.92
N ARG A 179 8.80 9.21 -4.73
CA ARG A 179 9.34 10.06 -5.79
C ARG A 179 8.28 10.43 -6.83
N ASN A 180 7.54 9.46 -7.37
CA ASN A 180 6.49 9.75 -8.35
C ASN A 180 5.44 10.72 -7.76
N PHE A 181 5.04 10.57 -6.49
CA PHE A 181 4.04 11.44 -5.86
C PHE A 181 4.58 12.88 -5.71
N TYR A 182 5.81 13.05 -5.23
CA TYR A 182 6.51 14.34 -5.22
C TYR A 182 6.58 14.98 -6.61
N ASP A 183 7.00 14.20 -7.62
CA ASP A 183 7.15 14.68 -9.00
C ASP A 183 5.79 15.08 -9.60
N GLN A 184 4.71 14.34 -9.33
CA GLN A 184 3.37 14.71 -9.79
C GLN A 184 2.89 16.02 -9.14
N ILE A 185 3.01 16.18 -7.82
CA ILE A 185 2.58 17.43 -7.15
C ILE A 185 3.39 18.64 -7.63
N THR A 186 4.71 18.47 -7.79
CA THR A 186 5.60 19.54 -8.28
C THR A 186 5.23 20.01 -9.69
N ASN A 187 4.67 19.12 -10.51
CA ASN A 187 4.21 19.42 -11.87
C ASN A 187 2.70 19.73 -11.98
N LEU A 188 1.96 19.85 -10.85
CA LEU A 188 0.55 20.23 -10.89
C LEU A 188 0.39 21.68 -11.37
N GLN A 189 -0.25 21.85 -12.51
CA GLN A 189 -0.65 23.14 -13.07
C GLN A 189 -2.18 23.24 -13.06
N ASN A 190 -2.71 24.48 -13.05
CA ASN A 190 -4.14 24.77 -13.15
C ASN A 190 -5.03 24.31 -11.96
N PHE A 191 -4.44 24.13 -10.78
CA PHE A 191 -5.18 23.85 -9.52
C PHE A 191 -5.08 25.03 -8.54
N GLY A 192 -6.08 25.17 -7.67
CA GLY A 192 -6.05 26.16 -6.59
C GLY A 192 -5.00 25.83 -5.53
N GLN A 193 -4.41 26.86 -4.92
CA GLN A 193 -3.34 26.68 -3.92
C GLN A 193 -3.79 25.83 -2.71
N GLU A 194 -5.06 25.90 -2.31
CA GLU A 194 -5.63 25.03 -1.26
C GLU A 194 -5.51 23.55 -1.64
N THR A 195 -5.89 23.18 -2.87
CA THR A 195 -5.78 21.81 -3.39
C THR A 195 -4.32 21.33 -3.37
N ILE A 196 -3.39 22.17 -3.85
CA ILE A 196 -1.95 21.86 -3.88
C ILE A 196 -1.42 21.65 -2.45
N ASN A 197 -1.82 22.49 -1.49
CA ASN A 197 -1.44 22.35 -0.08
C ASN A 197 -1.97 21.04 0.54
N VAL A 198 -3.21 20.66 0.25
CA VAL A 198 -3.79 19.38 0.73
C VAL A 198 -3.08 18.18 0.09
N MET A 199 -2.68 18.26 -1.18
CA MET A 199 -1.87 17.21 -1.82
C MET A 199 -0.48 17.08 -1.16
N TRP A 200 0.17 18.20 -0.81
CA TRP A 200 1.42 18.16 -0.04
C TRP A 200 1.25 17.58 1.37
N ASP A 201 0.15 17.89 2.05
CA ASP A 201 -0.15 17.28 3.35
C ASP A 201 -0.35 15.76 3.24
N LEU A 202 -1.06 15.28 2.21
CA LEU A 202 -1.24 13.85 1.92
C LEU A 202 0.07 13.15 1.58
N TYR A 203 0.92 13.78 0.76
CA TYR A 203 2.26 13.30 0.43
C TYR A 203 3.12 13.12 1.68
N THR A 204 3.19 14.17 2.51
CA THR A 204 4.00 14.16 3.72
C THR A 204 3.44 13.18 4.75
N LEU A 205 2.11 13.06 4.89
CA LEU A 205 1.48 12.05 5.74
C LEU A 205 1.84 10.62 5.29
N PHE A 206 1.73 10.32 3.99
CA PHE A 206 2.06 9.00 3.44
C PHE A 206 3.53 8.63 3.67
N ALA A 207 4.44 9.55 3.35
CA ALA A 207 5.88 9.32 3.46
C ALA A 207 6.32 9.22 4.93
N LEU A 208 5.86 10.11 5.82
CA LEU A 208 6.20 10.05 7.25
C LEU A 208 5.59 8.83 7.95
N PHE A 209 4.34 8.45 7.65
CA PHE A 209 3.72 7.25 8.23
C PHE A 209 4.44 5.96 7.80
N THR A 210 4.83 5.88 6.52
CA THR A 210 5.67 4.78 6.02
C THR A 210 7.04 4.78 6.68
N MET A 211 7.65 5.96 6.87
CA MET A 211 8.95 6.09 7.54
C MET A 211 8.89 5.62 9.00
N GLN A 212 7.85 6.01 9.76
CA GLN A 212 7.66 5.53 11.13
C GLN A 212 7.52 4.00 11.18
N LYS A 213 6.75 3.40 10.27
CA LYS A 213 6.57 1.94 10.20
C LYS A 213 7.87 1.19 9.90
N ASN A 214 8.78 1.79 9.14
CA ASN A 214 10.06 1.22 8.72
C ASN A 214 11.28 1.90 9.36
N ALA A 215 11.12 2.57 10.50
CA ALA A 215 12.11 3.50 11.07
C ALA A 215 13.51 2.87 11.28
N LEU A 216 13.58 1.59 11.66
CA LEU A 216 14.84 0.85 11.83
C LEU A 216 15.69 0.86 10.56
N GLU A 217 15.09 0.75 9.37
CA GLU A 217 15.81 0.76 8.09
C GLU A 217 16.43 2.14 7.81
N PHE A 218 15.72 3.22 8.16
CA PHE A 218 16.23 4.59 7.99
C PHE A 218 17.40 4.87 8.94
N ILE A 219 17.36 4.37 10.18
CA ILE A 219 18.46 4.45 11.14
C ILE A 219 19.66 3.60 10.68
N GLN A 220 19.44 2.34 10.28
CA GLN A 220 20.51 1.42 9.84
C GLN A 220 21.19 1.83 8.52
N THR A 221 20.53 2.67 7.72
CA THR A 221 21.11 3.26 6.51
C THR A 221 21.72 4.65 6.77
N GLU A 222 21.68 5.10 8.03
CA GLU A 222 22.09 6.42 8.55
C GLU A 222 21.28 7.59 7.96
N THR A 223 20.23 7.31 7.18
CA THR A 223 19.46 8.25 6.34
C THR A 223 18.74 9.36 7.11
N VAL A 224 18.37 9.11 8.36
CA VAL A 224 17.65 10.07 9.21
C VAL A 224 18.14 9.91 10.64
N SER A 225 18.37 11.02 11.33
CA SER A 225 18.72 11.04 12.75
C SER A 225 17.55 10.58 13.65
N LEU A 226 17.87 9.98 14.79
CA LEU A 226 16.88 9.52 15.76
C LEU A 226 16.01 10.68 16.29
N ASP A 227 16.61 11.87 16.45
CA ASP A 227 15.90 13.06 16.93
C ASP A 227 14.81 13.52 15.94
N GLN A 228 15.08 13.49 14.64
CA GLN A 228 14.03 13.77 13.63
C GLN A 228 12.94 12.70 13.67
N LEU A 229 13.28 11.41 13.81
CA LEU A 229 12.32 10.31 13.91
C LEU A 229 11.43 10.38 15.16
N ASN A 230 11.95 10.89 16.28
CA ASN A 230 11.17 11.08 17.51
C ASN A 230 10.06 12.12 17.36
N VAL A 231 10.19 13.08 16.43
CA VAL A 231 9.19 14.14 16.15
C VAL A 231 8.13 13.69 15.12
N VAL A 232 8.41 12.63 14.35
CA VAL A 232 7.51 12.13 13.29
C VAL A 232 6.09 11.78 13.78
N PRO A 233 5.87 11.13 14.95
CA PRO A 233 4.52 10.80 15.42
C PRO A 233 3.62 12.03 15.64
N ASP A 234 4.16 13.08 16.28
CA ASP A 234 3.43 14.34 16.50
C ASP A 234 3.11 15.02 15.16
N ARG A 235 4.09 15.03 14.24
CA ARG A 235 3.92 15.60 12.90
C ARG A 235 2.84 14.87 12.08
N ILE A 236 2.75 13.55 12.19
CA ILE A 236 1.67 12.75 11.58
C ILE A 236 0.30 13.16 12.14
N PHE A 237 0.21 13.39 13.46
CA PHE A 237 -1.05 13.80 14.09
C PHE A 237 -1.48 15.22 13.68
N GLU A 238 -0.54 16.16 13.53
CA GLU A 238 -0.81 17.47 12.92
C GLU A 238 -1.35 17.37 11.49
N LEU A 239 -0.72 16.54 10.65
CA LEU A 239 -1.14 16.33 9.26
C LEU A 239 -2.53 15.71 9.18
N MET A 240 -2.82 14.71 10.03
CA MET A 240 -4.16 14.13 10.15
C MET A 240 -5.23 15.17 10.52
N ARG A 241 -4.94 16.08 11.46
CA ARG A 241 -5.84 17.20 11.81
C ARG A 241 -6.08 18.14 10.62
N ARG A 242 -5.03 18.46 9.84
CA ARG A 242 -5.13 19.31 8.64
C ARG A 242 -5.94 18.67 7.51
N ILE A 243 -5.82 17.35 7.32
CA ILE A 243 -6.54 16.60 6.27
C ILE A 243 -8.00 16.31 6.67
N ARG A 244 -8.31 16.20 7.96
CA ARG A 244 -9.64 15.82 8.47
C ARG A 244 -10.85 16.61 7.91
N PRO A 245 -10.78 17.94 7.65
CA PRO A 245 -11.86 18.70 7.01
C PRO A 245 -12.03 18.46 5.50
N HIS A 246 -11.07 17.77 4.87
CA HIS A 246 -11.06 17.46 3.44
C HIS A 246 -11.34 15.97 3.17
N ALA A 247 -11.25 15.10 4.19
CA ALA A 247 -11.34 13.64 4.06
C ALA A 247 -12.52 13.13 3.23
N VAL A 248 -13.73 13.68 3.40
CA VAL A 248 -14.93 13.29 2.62
C VAL A 248 -14.77 13.73 1.15
N ARG A 249 -14.45 15.00 0.90
CA ARG A 249 -14.18 15.55 -0.45
C ARG A 249 -13.07 14.79 -1.20
N LEU A 250 -12.09 14.26 -0.49
CA LEU A 250 -10.97 13.47 -1.04
C LEU A 250 -11.36 12.04 -1.45
N VAL A 251 -12.48 11.49 -0.94
CA VAL A 251 -13.05 10.23 -1.42
C VAL A 251 -14.17 10.48 -2.45
N ASP A 252 -14.96 11.54 -2.30
CA ASP A 252 -16.02 11.93 -3.25
C ASP A 252 -15.50 12.11 -4.68
N VAL A 253 -14.26 12.62 -4.84
CA VAL A 253 -13.62 12.85 -6.14
C VAL A 253 -13.38 11.56 -6.95
N TRP A 254 -13.49 10.39 -6.31
CA TRP A 254 -13.44 9.09 -7.01
C TRP A 254 -14.73 8.81 -7.80
N ALA A 255 -15.81 9.57 -7.54
CA ALA A 255 -17.09 9.51 -8.22
C ALA A 255 -17.69 8.09 -8.33
N LEU A 256 -17.50 7.28 -7.28
CA LEU A 256 -18.04 5.92 -7.20
C LEU A 256 -19.55 5.99 -6.93
N PRO A 257 -20.43 5.45 -7.79
CA PRO A 257 -21.86 5.43 -7.53
C PRO A 257 -22.22 4.42 -6.44
N ASP A 258 -23.24 4.72 -5.62
CA ASP A 258 -23.73 3.84 -4.53
C ASP A 258 -23.98 2.38 -5.00
N TYR A 259 -24.45 2.19 -6.23
CA TYR A 259 -24.65 0.87 -6.84
C TYR A 259 -23.36 0.05 -6.98
N LEU A 260 -22.23 0.70 -7.29
CA LEU A 260 -20.92 0.03 -7.42
C LEU A 260 -20.24 -0.14 -6.06
N LEU A 261 -20.47 0.80 -5.14
CA LEU A 261 -19.91 0.75 -3.78
C LEU A 261 -20.60 -0.30 -2.90
N ASP A 262 -21.87 -0.59 -3.18
CA ASP A 262 -22.76 -1.53 -2.49
C ASP A 262 -22.61 -1.55 -0.95
N SER A 263 -22.61 -0.36 -0.36
CA SER A 263 -22.39 -0.17 1.08
C SER A 263 -23.44 0.77 1.67
N SER A 264 -24.21 0.30 2.65
CA SER A 264 -25.06 1.16 3.48
C SER A 264 -24.24 2.18 4.27
N LEU A 265 -23.02 1.80 4.68
CA LEU A 265 -22.13 2.63 5.49
C LEU A 265 -21.42 3.71 4.67
N GLY A 266 -21.23 3.46 3.37
CA GLY A 266 -20.56 4.35 2.42
C GLY A 266 -21.48 5.18 1.54
N ARG A 267 -22.81 5.14 1.75
CA ARG A 267 -23.80 5.85 0.93
C ARG A 267 -23.49 7.34 0.79
N TYR A 268 -23.56 7.86 -0.43
CA TYR A 268 -23.35 9.28 -0.73
C TYR A 268 -24.28 10.22 0.07
N ASP A 269 -25.51 9.80 0.33
CA ASP A 269 -26.51 10.60 1.07
C ASP A 269 -26.41 10.50 2.60
N GLY A 270 -25.53 9.65 3.14
CA GLY A 270 -25.36 9.45 4.58
C GLY A 270 -26.56 8.82 5.30
N ARG A 271 -27.59 8.31 4.59
CA ARG A 271 -28.77 7.64 5.17
C ARG A 271 -28.48 6.18 5.50
N VAL A 272 -27.51 6.02 6.40
CA VAL A 272 -26.89 4.74 6.75
C VAL A 272 -27.89 3.80 7.42
N TYR A 273 -28.61 4.29 8.43
CA TYR A 273 -29.46 3.44 9.28
C TYR A 273 -30.73 2.96 8.56
N GLU A 274 -31.29 3.81 7.69
CA GLU A 274 -32.47 3.50 6.88
C GLU A 274 -32.15 2.40 5.86
N ASP A 275 -31.02 2.51 5.16
CA ASP A 275 -30.58 1.50 4.19
C ASP A 275 -30.17 0.19 4.89
N MET A 276 -29.48 0.27 6.04
CA MET A 276 -29.18 -0.91 6.87
C MET A 276 -30.46 -1.63 7.31
N PHE A 277 -31.48 -0.89 7.76
CA PHE A 277 -32.75 -1.47 8.16
C PHE A 277 -33.48 -2.11 6.97
N HIS A 278 -33.59 -1.42 5.84
CA HIS A 278 -34.19 -1.94 4.61
C HIS A 278 -33.48 -3.22 4.10
N ARG A 279 -32.14 -3.22 4.05
CA ARG A 279 -31.36 -4.41 3.66
C ARG A 279 -31.56 -5.57 4.65
N ALA A 280 -31.67 -5.28 5.95
CA ALA A 280 -31.88 -6.29 6.96
C ALA A 280 -33.31 -6.83 6.95
N HIS A 281 -34.34 -5.99 6.85
CA HIS A 281 -35.74 -6.35 6.97
C HIS A 281 -36.32 -6.89 5.65
N ASP A 282 -36.24 -6.11 4.57
CA ASP A 282 -36.95 -6.36 3.32
C ASP A 282 -36.17 -7.26 2.35
N LEU A 283 -34.84 -7.08 2.28
CA LEU A 283 -34.01 -7.79 1.31
C LEU A 283 -33.49 -9.15 1.82
N ASN A 284 -33.32 -9.32 3.13
CA ASN A 284 -32.77 -10.55 3.70
C ASN A 284 -33.78 -11.71 3.54
N PRO A 285 -33.45 -12.78 2.79
CA PRO A 285 -34.37 -13.89 2.55
C PRO A 285 -34.76 -14.64 3.83
N LEU A 286 -33.96 -14.58 4.90
CA LEU A 286 -34.30 -15.20 6.19
C LEU A 286 -35.53 -14.54 6.83
N ASN A 287 -35.68 -13.23 6.69
CA ASN A 287 -36.81 -12.48 7.27
C ASN A 287 -38.12 -12.62 6.47
N ARG A 288 -38.10 -13.37 5.36
CA ARG A 288 -39.32 -13.80 4.65
C ARG A 288 -40.04 -14.95 5.36
N ILE A 289 -39.42 -15.55 6.38
CA ILE A 289 -39.96 -16.69 7.12
C ILE A 289 -39.95 -16.37 8.62
N THR A 290 -41.14 -16.21 9.21
CA THR A 290 -41.30 -15.86 10.63
C THR A 290 -41.00 -17.03 11.59
N VAL A 291 -41.06 -18.27 11.11
CA VAL A 291 -40.97 -19.52 11.90
C VAL A 291 -39.95 -20.46 11.27
N ASN A 292 -39.19 -21.20 12.09
CA ASN A 292 -38.18 -22.14 11.62
C ASN A 292 -38.75 -23.18 10.63
N PRO A 293 -38.24 -23.27 9.38
CA PRO A 293 -38.68 -24.27 8.40
C PRO A 293 -38.10 -25.69 8.60
N ASP A 294 -37.16 -25.89 9.54
CA ASP A 294 -36.58 -27.21 9.81
C ASP A 294 -37.47 -28.06 10.74
N TYR A 295 -38.17 -29.02 10.16
CA TYR A 295 -39.04 -29.98 10.83
C TYR A 295 -38.30 -30.94 11.81
N LYS A 296 -36.97 -30.98 11.81
CA LYS A 296 -36.18 -31.83 12.73
C LYS A 296 -35.79 -31.12 14.01
N ASN A 297 -36.03 -29.82 14.13
CA ASN A 297 -35.65 -29.06 15.32
C ASN A 297 -36.64 -29.33 16.49
N PRO A 298 -36.17 -29.69 17.70
CA PRO A 298 -36.99 -29.82 18.91
C PRO A 298 -37.42 -28.46 19.54
N GLU A 299 -37.19 -27.35 18.87
CA GLU A 299 -37.52 -25.99 19.31
C GLU A 299 -38.94 -25.46 18.99
N LEU A 300 -39.82 -25.98 18.12
CA LEU A 300 -40.11 -27.35 17.68
C LEU A 300 -41.08 -28.04 18.67
N VAL A 301 -40.65 -28.30 19.91
CA VAL A 301 -41.37 -29.17 20.87
C VAL A 301 -41.56 -28.56 22.27
N LEU A 302 -40.93 -27.42 22.61
CA LEU A 302 -41.19 -26.70 23.87
C LEU A 302 -42.64 -26.14 23.95
N GLY A 303 -43.59 -26.97 24.38
CA GLY A 303 -44.80 -26.59 25.10
C GLY A 303 -44.56 -26.60 26.62
N SER A 304 -45.49 -26.08 27.42
CA SER A 304 -45.28 -25.62 28.81
C SER A 304 -44.90 -26.66 29.87
N GLY A 305 -44.77 -27.94 29.52
CA GLY A 305 -44.43 -29.02 30.46
C GLY A 305 -45.62 -29.61 31.23
N ASP A 306 -46.81 -29.04 31.03
CA ASP A 306 -48.07 -29.52 31.60
C ASP A 306 -48.66 -30.63 30.70
N GLY A 307 -49.17 -31.70 31.30
CA GLY A 307 -49.60 -32.89 30.55
C GLY A 307 -50.80 -32.67 29.61
N ASN A 308 -50.79 -33.44 28.51
CA ASN A 308 -51.94 -33.80 27.64
C ASN A 308 -52.43 -32.84 26.54
N ALA A 309 -51.74 -31.75 26.18
CA ALA A 309 -52.08 -31.00 24.95
C ALA A 309 -50.85 -30.51 24.16
N ILE A 310 -50.86 -30.76 22.85
CA ILE A 310 -49.80 -30.32 21.92
C ILE A 310 -49.96 -28.81 21.67
N LEU A 311 -48.93 -28.03 21.97
CA LEU A 311 -48.88 -26.59 21.71
C LEU A 311 -48.19 -26.31 20.36
N ALA A 312 -48.89 -25.62 19.47
CA ALA A 312 -48.37 -25.12 18.20
C ALA A 312 -47.47 -23.88 18.42
N LYS A 313 -46.57 -23.60 17.47
CA LYS A 313 -45.46 -22.66 17.67
C LYS A 313 -45.48 -21.44 16.77
N LEU A 314 -45.38 -20.29 17.42
CA LEU A 314 -44.97 -18.97 16.95
C LEU A 314 -44.04 -18.40 18.03
#